data_AF-A0A7V7VL10-F1
#
_entry.id   AF-A0A7V7VL10-F1
#
_cell.length_a   1.000
_cell.length_b   1.000
_cell.length_c   1.000
_cell.angle_alpha   90.00
_cell.angle_beta   90.00
_cell.angle_gamma   90.00
#
_symmetry.space_group_name_H-M   'P 1'
#
loop_
_entity.id
_entity.type
_entity.pdbx_description
1 polymer ?
#
loop_
_entity_poly.entity_id
_entity_poly.type
_entity_poly.pdbx_seq_one_letter_code
_entity_poly.pdbx_strand_id
1 'polypeptide(L)'
;MLAFLLTFISLPALADGPGRIYTKPLSTDTGTINAKVQGALLTHALAVERDRSRVYLATLDADGAGFRFANLPVGRFDLVLVTKDHRVLEGLALGAEVALRADRAKHLDDGVAKADSFFNRRILHRCGVTDGVALVLVERLRDGQILRGSGEDLNAGLRRLEIIELHEADDEWQMVRTRHLYREETPRQPGLPFLSHRHLPALGGLRLAASPRDLGTLDLTH
;
A
#
# COMPACT_ATOMS: atom_id res chain seq x y z
N MET A 1 39.17 15.20 -39.44
CA MET A 1 38.37 15.80 -38.35
C MET A 1 36.98 15.17 -38.41
N LEU A 2 36.73 14.15 -37.58
CA LEU A 2 35.44 13.43 -37.55
C LEU A 2 35.07 13.26 -36.07
N ALA A 3 34.06 14.00 -35.62
CA ALA A 3 33.57 13.95 -34.24
C ALA A 3 32.62 12.75 -34.10
N PHE A 4 32.99 11.79 -33.24
CA PHE A 4 32.11 10.70 -32.84
C PHE A 4 31.17 11.18 -31.73
N LEU A 5 29.88 11.25 -32.04
CA LEU A 5 28.80 11.57 -31.11
C LEU A 5 28.51 10.30 -30.27
N LEU A 6 28.90 10.28 -29.01
CA LEU A 6 28.54 9.23 -28.05
C LEU A 6 27.07 9.41 -27.64
N THR A 7 26.19 8.61 -28.20
CA THR A 7 24.79 8.50 -27.77
C THR A 7 24.74 7.71 -26.46
N PHE A 8 24.42 8.37 -25.35
CA PHE A 8 24.08 7.68 -24.10
C PHE A 8 22.74 6.97 -24.29
N ILE A 9 22.78 5.66 -24.44
CA ILE A 9 21.59 4.81 -24.32
C ILE A 9 21.24 4.79 -22.82
N SER A 10 20.21 5.52 -22.45
CA SER A 10 19.59 5.40 -21.13
C SER A 10 19.04 3.98 -20.97
N LEU A 11 19.62 3.20 -20.06
CA LEU A 11 19.08 1.91 -19.67
C LEU A 11 17.69 2.13 -19.04
N PRO A 12 16.67 1.32 -19.37
CA PRO A 12 15.40 1.37 -18.65
C PRO A 12 15.65 1.08 -17.17
N ALA A 13 14.97 1.82 -16.30
CA ALA A 13 14.96 1.58 -14.87
C ALA A 13 14.73 0.08 -14.61
N LEU A 14 15.70 -0.57 -13.97
CA LEU A 14 15.62 -1.96 -13.53
C LEU A 14 14.33 -2.17 -12.75
N ALA A 15 13.42 -2.96 -13.32
CA ALA A 15 12.23 -3.43 -12.64
C ALA A 15 12.62 -4.24 -11.38
N ASP A 16 11.84 -4.00 -10.33
CA ASP A 16 11.93 -4.64 -9.01
C ASP A 16 12.01 -6.17 -9.09
N GLY A 17 13.02 -6.74 -8.43
CA GLY A 17 13.11 -8.18 -8.21
C GLY A 17 12.01 -8.71 -7.26
N PRO A 18 11.81 -10.04 -7.21
CA PRO A 18 10.83 -10.66 -6.32
C PRO A 18 11.06 -10.28 -4.86
N GLY A 19 10.01 -9.83 -4.17
CA GLY A 19 10.02 -9.52 -2.74
C GLY A 19 10.20 -8.05 -2.36
N ARG A 20 10.47 -7.13 -3.31
CA ARG A 20 10.48 -5.69 -3.02
C ARG A 20 9.10 -5.08 -3.24
N ILE A 21 8.44 -4.74 -2.14
CA ILE A 21 7.17 -3.99 -2.14
C ILE A 21 7.44 -2.51 -2.39
N TYR A 22 8.55 -2.00 -1.84
CA TYR A 22 8.85 -0.58 -1.82
C TYR A 22 9.80 -0.19 -2.96
N THR A 23 9.41 0.85 -3.66
CA THR A 23 10.23 1.54 -4.66
C THR A 23 11.38 2.26 -3.99
N LYS A 24 12.60 2.05 -4.51
CA LYS A 24 13.78 2.80 -4.07
C LYS A 24 13.74 4.22 -4.66
N PRO A 25 13.82 5.28 -3.83
CA PRO A 25 13.94 6.65 -4.32
C PRO A 25 15.17 6.85 -5.21
N LEU A 26 15.05 7.65 -6.27
CA LEU A 26 16.17 8.05 -7.11
C LEU A 26 16.86 9.28 -6.50
N SER A 27 18.19 9.36 -6.57
CA SER A 27 18.94 10.50 -6.00
C SER A 27 18.72 11.82 -6.76
N THR A 28 18.11 11.78 -7.95
CA THR A 28 17.75 12.95 -8.75
C THR A 28 16.43 13.59 -8.32
N ASP A 29 15.59 12.83 -7.61
CA ASP A 29 14.34 13.33 -7.07
C ASP A 29 14.62 14.15 -5.80
N THR A 30 13.90 15.26 -5.61
CA THR A 30 14.16 16.19 -4.50
C THR A 30 12.97 16.36 -3.55
N GLY A 31 11.82 15.77 -3.90
CA GLY A 31 10.61 15.90 -3.11
C GLY A 31 10.77 15.29 -1.72
N THR A 32 10.24 15.98 -0.71
CA THR A 32 10.25 15.51 0.68
C THR A 32 8.86 15.67 1.26
N ILE A 33 8.36 14.65 1.97
CA ILE A 33 7.16 14.75 2.80
C ILE A 33 7.58 14.38 4.22
N ASN A 34 7.26 15.21 5.20
CA ASN A 34 7.52 14.91 6.61
C ASN A 34 6.36 15.32 7.50
N ALA A 35 6.23 14.64 8.63
CA ALA A 35 5.25 14.96 9.65
C ALA A 35 5.70 14.42 11.01
N LYS A 36 5.20 15.06 12.08
CA LYS A 36 5.11 14.46 13.41
C LYS A 36 3.75 13.77 13.57
N VAL A 37 3.66 12.79 14.43
CA VAL A 37 2.41 12.13 14.79
C VAL A 37 2.14 12.25 16.30
N GLN A 38 0.87 12.34 16.64
CA GLN A 38 0.36 12.35 18.01
C GLN A 38 -0.76 11.29 18.12
N GLY A 39 -0.98 10.75 19.32
CA GLY A 39 -2.08 9.83 19.61
C GLY A 39 -1.81 8.36 19.24
N ALA A 40 -0.79 8.11 18.42
CA ALA A 40 -0.23 6.78 18.19
C ALA A 40 1.24 6.88 17.76
N LEU A 41 1.95 5.76 17.90
CA LEU A 41 3.29 5.57 17.32
C LEU A 41 3.18 4.70 16.07
N LEU A 42 3.99 5.02 15.06
CA LEU A 42 4.02 4.30 13.80
C LEU A 42 4.93 3.08 13.87
N THR A 43 4.56 2.04 13.13
CA THR A 43 5.48 1.00 12.66
C THR A 43 5.88 1.27 11.21
N HIS A 44 4.98 1.85 10.40
CA HIS A 44 5.22 2.16 9.00
C HIS A 44 4.49 3.45 8.58
N ALA A 45 5.13 4.20 7.68
CA ALA A 45 4.49 5.25 6.89
C ALA A 45 4.82 5.03 5.42
N LEU A 46 3.79 5.00 4.58
CA LEU A 46 3.87 4.70 3.17
C LEU A 46 3.35 5.87 2.34
N ALA A 47 4.03 6.18 1.24
CA ALA A 47 3.56 7.10 0.23
C ALA A 47 3.27 6.32 -1.05
N VAL A 48 2.00 6.31 -1.45
CA VAL A 48 1.52 5.61 -2.64
C VAL A 48 1.31 6.66 -3.72
N GLU A 49 1.93 6.48 -4.89
CA GLU A 49 1.65 7.37 -6.01
C GLU A 49 0.19 7.26 -6.44
N ARG A 50 -0.36 8.37 -6.93
CA ARG A 50 -1.78 8.45 -7.26
C ARG A 50 -2.24 7.44 -8.32
N ASP A 51 -1.33 6.96 -9.16
CA ASP A 51 -1.59 5.90 -10.15
C ASP A 51 -1.29 4.49 -9.62
N ARG A 52 -0.85 4.38 -8.36
CA ARG A 52 -0.47 3.15 -7.64
C ARG A 52 0.68 2.39 -8.30
N SER A 53 1.48 3.06 -9.13
CA SER A 53 2.64 2.43 -9.79
C SER A 53 3.78 2.17 -8.82
N ARG A 54 3.98 3.09 -7.85
CA ARG A 54 5.09 3.10 -6.90
C ARG A 54 4.59 3.29 -5.47
N VAL A 55 5.29 2.65 -4.53
CA VAL A 55 5.03 2.75 -3.09
C VAL A 55 6.37 3.01 -2.42
N TYR A 56 6.45 4.07 -1.64
CA TYR A 56 7.66 4.46 -0.93
C TYR A 56 7.48 4.23 0.56
N LEU A 57 8.53 3.76 1.23
CA LEU A 57 8.58 3.63 2.68
C LEU A 57 9.33 4.82 3.28
N ALA A 58 8.76 5.46 4.30
CA ALA A 58 9.43 6.52 5.03
C ALA A 58 10.51 5.99 5.96
N THR A 59 11.48 6.84 6.28
CA THR A 59 12.26 6.69 7.50
C THR A 59 11.42 7.21 8.67
N LEU A 60 11.31 6.41 9.74
CA LEU A 60 10.69 6.83 10.99
C LEU A 60 11.75 7.42 11.92
N ASP A 61 11.34 8.30 12.82
CA ASP A 61 12.17 8.63 13.98
C ASP A 61 12.27 7.43 14.94
N ALA A 62 13.15 7.52 15.95
CA ALA A 62 13.50 6.40 16.82
C ALA A 62 12.27 5.74 17.49
N ASP A 63 11.24 6.54 17.80
CA ASP A 63 10.07 6.07 18.55
C ASP A 63 8.85 5.81 17.67
N GLY A 64 8.87 6.22 16.40
CA GLY A 64 7.71 6.22 15.49
C GLY A 64 6.76 7.40 15.73
N ALA A 65 7.23 8.46 16.38
CA ALA A 65 6.51 9.72 16.62
C ALA A 65 6.61 10.71 15.43
N GLY A 66 7.24 10.30 14.34
CA GLY A 66 7.36 11.08 13.12
C GLY A 66 7.91 10.26 11.97
N PHE A 67 7.73 10.79 10.76
CA PHE A 67 8.22 10.15 9.54
C PHE A 67 8.76 11.16 8.54
N ARG A 68 9.65 10.68 7.68
CA ARG A 68 10.19 11.43 6.55
C ARG A 68 10.32 10.54 5.32
N PHE A 69 9.67 10.96 4.24
CA PHE A 69 9.98 10.52 2.89
C PHE A 69 10.99 11.49 2.29
N ALA A 70 12.09 10.98 1.73
CA ALA A 70 13.09 11.76 1.04
C ALA A 70 13.21 11.29 -0.42
N ASN A 71 13.56 12.23 -1.30
CA ASN A 71 13.78 11.99 -2.72
C ASN A 71 12.56 11.37 -3.43
N LEU A 72 11.37 11.85 -3.10
CA LEU A 72 10.16 11.51 -3.85
C LEU A 72 10.12 12.30 -5.17
N PRO A 73 9.67 11.70 -6.28
CA PRO A 73 9.46 12.44 -7.52
C PRO A 73 8.36 13.48 -7.36
N VAL A 74 8.38 14.50 -8.22
CA VAL A 74 7.27 15.46 -8.33
C VAL A 74 6.01 14.70 -8.74
N GLY A 75 4.92 14.89 -8.01
CA GLY A 75 3.73 14.06 -8.22
C GLY A 75 2.62 14.32 -7.21
N ARG A 76 1.69 13.36 -7.16
CA ARG A 76 0.62 13.32 -6.15
C ARG A 76 0.70 11.99 -5.42
N PHE A 77 0.64 12.06 -4.10
CA PHE A 77 0.76 10.91 -3.22
C PHE A 77 -0.41 10.83 -2.28
N ASP A 78 -0.83 9.61 -1.99
CA ASP A 78 -1.72 9.27 -0.90
C ASP A 78 -0.89 8.56 0.19
N LEU A 79 -1.12 8.87 1.46
CA LEU A 79 -0.39 8.24 2.56
C LEU A 79 -1.18 7.09 3.19
N VAL A 80 -0.45 6.07 3.63
CA VAL A 80 -0.94 4.97 4.47
C VAL A 80 -0.04 4.86 5.69
N LEU A 81 -0.62 4.94 6.88
CA LEU A 81 0.07 4.88 8.16
C LEU A 81 -0.35 3.61 8.90
N VAL A 82 0.61 2.83 9.39
CA VAL A 82 0.38 1.66 10.23
C VAL A 82 0.96 1.94 11.61
N THR A 83 0.15 1.74 12.65
CA THR A 83 0.50 2.08 14.02
C THR A 83 0.90 0.86 14.86
N LYS A 84 1.60 1.09 15.96
CA LYS A 84 1.98 0.07 16.96
C LYS A 84 0.76 -0.53 17.68
N ASP A 85 -0.34 0.22 17.77
CA ASP A 85 -1.61 -0.25 18.33
C ASP A 85 -2.56 -0.87 17.28
N HIS A 86 -1.98 -1.39 16.19
CA HIS A 86 -2.67 -2.18 15.16
C HIS A 86 -3.80 -1.44 14.43
N ARG A 87 -3.56 -0.18 14.07
CA ARG A 87 -4.44 0.60 13.20
C ARG A 87 -3.81 0.84 11.83
N VAL A 88 -4.66 0.95 10.83
CA VAL A 88 -4.32 1.46 9.50
C VAL A 88 -5.12 2.73 9.23
N LEU A 89 -4.41 3.83 9.01
CA LEU A 89 -4.98 5.12 8.63
C LEU A 89 -4.54 5.46 7.22
N GLU A 90 -5.50 5.74 6.33
CA GLU A 90 -5.19 5.84 4.90
C GLU A 90 -5.93 6.98 4.20
N GLY A 91 -5.27 7.62 3.24
CA GLY A 91 -5.83 8.66 2.39
C GLY A 91 -5.95 8.26 0.91
N LEU A 92 -5.95 6.95 0.61
CA LEU A 92 -5.98 6.44 -0.76
C LEU A 92 -7.22 6.94 -1.50
N ALA A 93 -7.07 7.27 -2.77
CA ALA A 93 -8.23 7.37 -3.64
C ALA A 93 -8.54 6.05 -4.30
N LEU A 94 -9.61 5.45 -3.83
CA LEU A 94 -10.18 4.23 -4.39
C LEU A 94 -11.35 4.52 -5.35
N GLY A 95 -11.79 5.78 -5.44
CA GLY A 95 -13.00 6.17 -6.19
C GLY A 95 -14.14 6.55 -5.25
N ALA A 96 -15.33 6.75 -5.81
CA ALA A 96 -16.53 7.01 -5.02
C ALA A 96 -16.93 5.74 -4.27
N GLU A 97 -17.32 5.89 -3.00
CA GLU A 97 -17.94 4.81 -2.27
C GLU A 97 -19.36 4.62 -2.82
N VAL A 98 -19.61 3.48 -3.43
CA VAL A 98 -20.89 3.14 -4.04
C VAL A 98 -21.43 1.90 -3.37
N ALA A 99 -22.69 1.96 -2.95
CA ALA A 99 -23.41 0.77 -2.51
C ALA A 99 -23.66 -0.13 -3.74
N LEU A 100 -22.80 -1.12 -3.92
CA LEU A 100 -22.98 -2.16 -4.94
C LEU A 100 -24.26 -2.95 -4.64
N ARG A 101 -24.93 -3.42 -5.71
CA ARG A 101 -25.97 -4.44 -5.57
C ARG A 101 -25.41 -5.68 -4.87
N ALA A 102 -26.23 -6.39 -4.13
CA ALA A 102 -25.80 -7.52 -3.29
C ALA A 102 -25.09 -8.64 -4.07
N ASP A 103 -25.58 -8.95 -5.28
CA ASP A 103 -24.96 -9.89 -6.23
C ASP A 103 -23.56 -9.44 -6.65
N ARG A 104 -23.41 -8.19 -7.10
CA ARG A 104 -22.14 -7.58 -7.49
C ARG A 104 -21.15 -7.51 -6.33
N ALA A 105 -21.60 -7.13 -5.14
CA ALA A 105 -20.78 -7.09 -3.94
C ALA A 105 -20.26 -8.48 -3.56
N LYS A 106 -21.13 -9.50 -3.65
CA LYS A 106 -20.74 -10.89 -3.42
C LYS A 106 -19.72 -11.39 -4.44
N HIS A 107 -19.92 -11.13 -5.72
CA HIS A 107 -18.96 -11.54 -6.76
C HIS A 107 -17.60 -10.85 -6.61
N LEU A 108 -17.59 -9.58 -6.17
CA LEU A 108 -16.36 -8.87 -5.85
C LEU A 108 -15.60 -9.56 -4.70
N ASP A 109 -16.28 -9.84 -3.58
CA ASP A 109 -15.63 -10.52 -2.45
C ASP A 109 -15.16 -11.93 -2.83
N ASP A 110 -15.95 -12.69 -3.59
CA ASP A 110 -15.56 -14.02 -4.09
C ASP A 110 -14.33 -13.94 -5.02
N GLY A 111 -14.27 -12.91 -5.88
CA GLY A 111 -13.11 -12.64 -6.74
C GLY A 111 -11.85 -12.35 -5.94
N VAL A 112 -11.96 -11.48 -4.93
CA VAL A 112 -10.87 -11.21 -3.98
C VAL A 112 -10.47 -12.48 -3.21
N ALA A 113 -11.43 -13.31 -2.79
CA ALA A 113 -11.17 -14.58 -2.10
C ALA A 113 -10.27 -15.51 -2.93
N LYS A 114 -10.67 -15.73 -4.19
CA LYS A 114 -10.05 -16.69 -5.10
C LYS A 114 -8.67 -16.24 -5.57
N ALA A 115 -8.40 -14.93 -5.57
CA ALA A 115 -7.16 -14.35 -6.07
C ALA A 115 -5.89 -14.84 -5.34
N ASP A 116 -5.99 -15.20 -4.05
CA ASP A 116 -4.84 -15.65 -3.28
C ASP A 116 -5.26 -16.60 -2.15
N SER A 117 -5.15 -17.90 -2.42
CA SER A 117 -5.48 -18.98 -1.48
C SER A 117 -4.40 -19.24 -0.44
N PHE A 118 -3.23 -18.59 -0.54
CA PHE A 118 -2.18 -18.74 0.47
C PHE A 118 -2.59 -18.11 1.79
N PHE A 119 -3.31 -16.98 1.77
CA PHE A 119 -3.87 -16.36 2.96
C PHE A 119 -5.22 -16.99 3.33
N ASN A 120 -5.33 -17.50 4.55
CA ASN A 120 -6.54 -18.20 4.99
C ASN A 120 -7.63 -17.25 5.54
N ARG A 121 -7.30 -15.96 5.74
CA ARG A 121 -8.23 -14.94 6.24
C ARG A 121 -8.05 -13.63 5.48
N ARG A 122 -9.13 -12.88 5.29
CA ARG A 122 -9.14 -11.55 4.66
C ARG A 122 -10.24 -10.66 5.21
N ILE A 123 -10.08 -9.35 5.03
CA ILE A 123 -11.15 -8.36 5.14
C ILE A 123 -10.97 -7.29 4.04
N LEU A 124 -12.09 -6.74 3.56
CA LEU A 124 -12.10 -5.60 2.65
C LEU A 124 -12.35 -4.36 3.51
N HIS A 125 -11.35 -3.49 3.62
CA HIS A 125 -11.42 -2.29 4.44
C HIS A 125 -12.25 -1.20 3.79
N ARG A 126 -12.09 -1.03 2.48
CA ARG A 126 -12.83 -0.04 1.69
C ARG A 126 -12.83 -0.42 0.21
N CYS A 127 -13.89 -0.06 -0.49
CA CYS A 127 -14.04 -0.25 -1.93
C CYS A 127 -14.54 1.06 -2.54
N GLY A 128 -13.88 1.53 -3.60
CA GLY A 128 -14.39 2.61 -4.42
C GLY A 128 -14.59 2.12 -5.84
N VAL A 129 -15.62 2.63 -6.51
CA VAL A 129 -15.96 2.28 -7.89
C VAL A 129 -16.07 3.54 -8.73
N THR A 130 -15.45 3.54 -9.91
CA THR A 130 -15.54 4.63 -10.88
C THR A 130 -15.40 4.06 -12.28
N ASP A 131 -16.35 4.37 -13.16
CA ASP A 131 -16.36 3.98 -14.58
C ASP A 131 -16.09 2.48 -14.82
N GLY A 132 -16.77 1.61 -14.06
CA GLY A 132 -16.61 0.16 -14.17
C GLY A 132 -15.30 -0.39 -13.59
N VAL A 133 -14.51 0.42 -12.89
CA VAL A 133 -13.30 -0.01 -12.19
C VAL A 133 -13.52 0.05 -10.69
N ALA A 134 -13.34 -1.08 -10.01
CA ALA A 134 -13.33 -1.17 -8.56
C ALA A 134 -11.89 -1.19 -8.04
N LEU A 135 -11.57 -0.33 -7.08
CA LEU A 135 -10.34 -0.37 -6.29
C LEU A 135 -10.69 -0.77 -4.86
N VAL A 136 -10.10 -1.86 -4.39
CA VAL A 136 -10.41 -2.46 -3.10
C VAL A 136 -9.16 -2.47 -2.23
N LEU A 137 -9.22 -1.82 -1.07
CA LEU A 137 -8.20 -1.97 -0.04
C LEU A 137 -8.49 -3.25 0.75
N VAL A 138 -7.59 -4.22 0.64
CA VAL A 138 -7.73 -5.54 1.24
C VAL A 138 -6.63 -5.75 2.27
N GLU A 139 -6.99 -6.34 3.40
CA GLU A 139 -6.05 -6.92 4.32
C GLU A 139 -6.16 -8.45 4.30
N ARG A 140 -5.01 -9.11 4.20
CA ARG A 140 -4.90 -10.57 4.24
C ARG A 140 -4.03 -11.04 5.38
N LEU A 141 -4.45 -12.14 5.99
CA LEU A 141 -3.74 -12.80 7.09
C LEU A 141 -3.49 -14.27 6.77
N ARG A 142 -2.26 -14.71 7.04
CA ARG A 142 -1.88 -16.11 7.13
C ARG A 142 -1.45 -16.36 8.57
N ASP A 143 -2.33 -16.96 9.35
CA ASP A 143 -2.08 -17.34 10.75
C ASP A 143 -2.10 -18.87 10.97
N GLY A 144 -2.41 -19.63 9.91
CA GLY A 144 -2.21 -21.07 9.84
C GLY A 144 -0.76 -21.47 9.62
N GLN A 145 -0.50 -22.78 9.62
CA GLN A 145 0.84 -23.33 9.40
C GLN A 145 1.41 -22.93 8.03
N ILE A 146 2.68 -22.53 8.00
CA ILE A 146 3.42 -22.28 6.75
C ILE A 146 4.61 -23.23 6.73
N LEU A 147 4.64 -24.11 5.73
CA LEU A 147 5.72 -25.06 5.54
C LEU A 147 6.71 -24.54 4.49
N ARG A 148 8.01 -24.65 4.78
CA ARG A 148 9.05 -24.54 3.75
C ARG A 148 8.93 -25.70 2.77
N GLY A 149 9.62 -25.59 1.63
CA GLY A 149 9.76 -26.73 0.70
C GLY A 149 10.40 -27.97 1.33
N SER A 150 11.13 -27.81 2.44
CA SER A 150 11.69 -28.91 3.25
C SER A 150 10.67 -29.60 4.16
N GLY A 151 9.44 -29.08 4.29
CA GLY A 151 8.45 -29.54 5.26
C GLY A 151 8.61 -28.95 6.67
N GLU A 152 9.63 -28.12 6.89
CA GLU A 152 9.83 -27.39 8.15
C GLU A 152 8.76 -26.32 8.35
N ASP A 153 8.21 -26.24 9.57
CA ASP A 153 7.29 -25.18 9.96
C ASP A 153 8.05 -23.86 10.21
N LEU A 154 7.66 -22.80 9.49
CA LEU A 154 8.24 -21.48 9.66
C LEU A 154 7.89 -20.82 11.00
N ASN A 155 6.85 -21.32 11.67
CA ASN A 155 6.27 -20.70 12.86
C ASN A 155 6.04 -19.17 12.70
N ALA A 156 5.68 -18.77 11.48
CA ALA A 156 5.46 -17.38 11.11
C ALA A 156 3.98 -17.14 10.77
N GLY A 157 3.49 -15.96 11.13
CA GLY A 157 2.27 -15.36 10.64
C GLY A 157 2.61 -14.26 9.64
N LEU A 158 1.75 -14.06 8.64
CA LEU A 158 1.93 -13.01 7.64
C LEU A 158 0.69 -12.12 7.58
N ARG A 159 0.94 -10.81 7.54
CA ARG A 159 -0.05 -9.78 7.26
C ARG A 159 0.33 -9.06 5.96
N ARG A 160 -0.66 -8.78 5.12
CA ARG A 160 -0.48 -7.99 3.91
C ARG A 160 -1.62 -6.99 3.72
N LEU A 161 -1.27 -5.75 3.41
CA LEU A 161 -2.22 -4.75 2.89
C LEU A 161 -1.95 -4.56 1.40
N GLU A 162 -3.01 -4.52 0.60
CA GLU A 162 -2.93 -4.38 -0.85
C GLU A 162 -4.13 -3.63 -1.43
N ILE A 163 -3.92 -3.01 -2.59
CA ILE A 163 -5.01 -2.51 -3.43
C ILE A 163 -5.19 -3.50 -4.57
N ILE A 164 -6.41 -4.00 -4.72
CA ILE A 164 -6.82 -4.82 -5.86
C ILE A 164 -7.64 -3.96 -6.80
N GLU A 165 -7.25 -3.94 -8.07
CA GLU A 165 -8.00 -3.34 -9.16
C GLU A 165 -8.77 -4.43 -9.89
N LEU A 166 -10.09 -4.26 -9.95
CA LEU A 166 -11.00 -5.12 -10.67
C LEU A 166 -11.76 -4.31 -11.71
N HIS A 167 -11.96 -4.89 -12.89
CA HIS A 167 -12.79 -4.30 -13.94
C HIS A 167 -14.12 -5.06 -13.99
N GLU A 168 -15.19 -4.32 -14.20
CA GLU A 168 -16.53 -4.87 -14.38
C GLU A 168 -16.58 -5.65 -15.69
N ALA A 169 -17.00 -6.91 -15.61
CA ALA A 169 -17.41 -7.75 -16.72
C ALA A 169 -18.90 -8.06 -16.58
N ASP A 170 -19.54 -8.59 -17.64
CA ASP A 170 -20.99 -8.80 -17.75
C ASP A 170 -21.67 -9.09 -16.40
N ASP A 171 -21.31 -10.22 -15.77
CA ASP A 171 -21.84 -10.63 -14.46
C ASP A 171 -20.77 -10.76 -13.37
N GLU A 172 -19.50 -10.45 -13.64
CA GLU A 172 -18.38 -10.69 -12.72
C GLU A 172 -17.43 -9.49 -12.59
N TRP A 173 -16.51 -9.59 -11.62
CA TRP A 173 -15.38 -8.68 -11.50
C TRP A 173 -14.09 -9.41 -11.87
N GLN A 174 -13.38 -8.88 -12.86
CA GLN A 174 -12.11 -9.45 -13.27
C GLN A 174 -10.97 -8.70 -12.59
N MET A 175 -10.16 -9.40 -11.80
CA MET A 175 -8.94 -8.81 -11.23
C MET A 175 -7.92 -8.54 -12.33
N VAL A 176 -7.49 -7.28 -12.44
CA VAL A 176 -6.53 -6.83 -13.46
C VAL A 176 -5.16 -6.58 -12.87
N ARG A 177 -5.11 -6.04 -11.64
CA ARG A 177 -3.86 -5.66 -11.00
C ARG A 177 -3.96 -5.75 -9.48
N THR A 178 -2.86 -6.14 -8.86
CA THR A 178 -2.67 -6.04 -7.41
C THR A 178 -1.46 -5.15 -7.13
N ARG A 179 -1.60 -4.22 -6.19
CA ARG A 179 -0.50 -3.43 -5.64
C ARG A 179 -0.35 -3.72 -4.16
N HIS A 180 0.71 -4.44 -3.79
CA HIS A 180 1.07 -4.60 -2.39
C HIS A 180 1.51 -3.26 -1.80
N LEU A 181 1.02 -2.94 -0.61
CA LEU A 181 1.35 -1.71 0.11
C LEU A 181 2.25 -2.01 1.31
N TYR A 182 1.94 -3.07 2.05
CA TYR A 182 2.60 -3.41 3.30
C TYR A 182 2.62 -4.92 3.49
N ARG A 183 3.73 -5.42 4.04
CA ARG A 183 3.87 -6.81 4.47
C ARG A 183 4.59 -6.82 5.80
N GLU A 184 4.05 -7.60 6.72
CA GLU A 184 4.65 -7.88 8.01
C GLU A 184 4.70 -9.38 8.24
N GLU A 185 5.78 -9.81 8.87
CA GLU A 185 5.98 -11.16 9.33
C GLU A 185 6.09 -11.11 10.86
N THR A 186 5.20 -11.84 11.52
CA THR A 186 5.16 -11.97 12.98
C THR A 186 5.35 -13.44 13.35
N PRO A 187 5.63 -13.77 14.62
CA PRO A 187 5.46 -15.13 15.09
C PRO A 187 4.02 -15.62 14.82
N ARG A 188 3.86 -16.91 14.49
CA ARG A 188 2.54 -17.48 14.24
C ARG A 188 1.65 -17.30 15.47
N GLN A 189 0.55 -16.57 15.27
CA GLN A 189 -0.47 -16.35 16.28
C GLN A 189 -1.84 -16.69 15.68
N PRO A 190 -2.42 -17.86 15.98
CA PRO A 190 -3.77 -18.20 15.53
C PRO A 190 -4.77 -17.14 15.97
N GLY A 191 -5.64 -16.70 15.05
CA GLY A 191 -6.65 -15.70 15.38
C GLY A 191 -6.11 -14.27 15.46
N LEU A 192 -4.95 -13.98 14.87
CA LEU A 192 -4.39 -12.63 14.78
C LEU A 192 -5.49 -11.63 14.32
N PRO A 193 -5.75 -10.54 15.05
CA PRO A 193 -6.81 -9.61 14.67
C PRO A 193 -6.43 -8.83 13.40
N PHE A 194 -7.43 -8.47 12.60
CA PHE A 194 -7.26 -7.50 11.51
C PHE A 194 -6.91 -6.12 12.08
N LEU A 195 -6.28 -5.27 11.27
CA LEU A 195 -6.01 -3.89 11.69
C LEU A 195 -7.35 -3.15 11.81
N SER A 196 -7.47 -2.30 12.82
CA SER A 196 -8.58 -1.34 12.86
C SER A 196 -8.34 -0.28 11.78
N HIS A 197 -9.32 -0.06 10.91
CA HIS A 197 -9.18 0.79 9.73
C HIS A 197 -9.90 2.13 9.89
N ARG A 198 -9.24 3.20 9.41
CA ARG A 198 -9.83 4.53 9.30
C ARG A 198 -9.39 5.24 8.02
N HIS A 199 -10.35 5.73 7.25
CA HIS A 199 -10.08 6.64 6.14
C HIS A 199 -9.87 8.07 6.66
N LEU A 200 -8.75 8.68 6.30
CA LEU A 200 -8.39 10.06 6.60
C LEU A 200 -8.13 10.82 5.29
N PRO A 201 -9.13 11.55 4.76
CA PRO A 201 -8.98 12.29 3.50
C PRO A 201 -7.80 13.27 3.48
N ALA A 202 -7.41 13.82 4.63
CA ALA A 202 -6.27 14.72 4.77
C ALA A 202 -4.92 14.06 4.42
N LEU A 203 -4.85 12.73 4.42
CA LEU A 203 -3.68 11.96 3.98
C LEU A 203 -3.62 11.75 2.46
N GLY A 204 -4.68 12.13 1.73
CA GLY A 204 -4.81 11.92 0.29
C GLY A 204 -4.45 13.12 -0.56
N GLY A 205 -4.05 12.86 -1.81
CA GLY A 205 -3.89 13.87 -2.86
C GLY A 205 -2.78 14.87 -2.59
N LEU A 206 -1.79 14.52 -1.77
CA LEU A 206 -0.67 15.37 -1.40
C LEU A 206 0.17 15.66 -2.65
N ARG A 207 -0.01 16.86 -3.20
CA ARG A 207 0.80 17.37 -4.30
C ARG A 207 2.19 17.70 -3.79
N LEU A 208 3.20 17.08 -4.39
CA LEU A 208 4.59 17.34 -4.13
C LEU A 208 5.19 18.03 -5.34
N ALA A 209 5.80 19.19 -5.12
CA ALA A 209 6.58 19.93 -6.09
C ALA A 209 8.07 19.92 -5.66
N ALA A 210 8.90 20.80 -6.22
CA ALA A 210 10.32 20.86 -5.88
C ALA A 210 10.59 21.27 -4.42
N SER A 211 9.65 21.94 -3.74
CA SER A 211 9.79 22.32 -2.33
C SER A 211 9.35 21.20 -1.38
N PRO A 212 10.02 21.03 -0.23
CA PRO A 212 9.57 20.12 0.82
C PRO A 212 8.14 20.42 1.26
N ARG A 213 7.40 19.35 1.60
CA ARG A 213 6.06 19.42 2.18
C ARG A 213 6.11 18.95 3.62
N ASP A 214 5.93 19.88 4.54
CA ASP A 214 5.75 19.60 5.96
C ASP A 214 4.24 19.55 6.25
N LEU A 215 3.77 18.43 6.80
CA LEU A 215 2.38 18.24 7.20
C LEU A 215 2.11 18.69 8.64
N GLY A 216 3.12 19.19 9.34
CA GLY A 216 3.04 19.56 10.75
C GLY A 216 2.86 18.34 11.64
N THR A 217 1.95 18.45 12.61
CA THR A 217 1.57 17.35 13.50
C THR A 217 0.25 16.74 13.04
N LEU A 218 0.27 15.44 12.78
CA LEU A 218 -0.93 14.65 12.49
C LEU A 218 -1.45 14.04 13.79
N ASP A 219 -2.67 14.41 14.18
CA ASP A 219 -3.35 13.79 15.31
C ASP A 219 -4.07 12.52 14.86
N LEU A 220 -3.63 11.38 15.40
CA LEU A 220 -4.15 10.05 15.12
C LEU A 220 -5.07 9.54 16.25
N THR A 221 -5.46 10.38 17.22
CA THR A 221 -6.25 9.95 18.39
C THR A 221 -7.67 9.54 18.02
N HIS A 222 -8.24 10.21 17.03
CA HIS A 222 -9.58 9.92 16.53
C HIS A 222 -9.49 8.96 15.36
#